data_AF-A0A8T4V0R0-F1
#
_entry.id   AF-A0A8T4V0R0-F1
#
_cell.length_a   1.000
_cell.length_b   1.000
_cell.length_c   1.000
_cell.angle_alpha   90.00
_cell.angle_beta   90.00
_cell.angle_gamma   90.00
#
_symmetry.space_group_name_H-M   'P 1'
#
loop_
_entity.id
_entity.type
_entity.pdbx_description
1 polymer ?
#
loop_
_entity_poly.entity_id
_entity_poly.type
_entity_poly.pdbx_seq_one_letter_code
_entity_poly.pdbx_strand_id
1 'polypeptide(L)'
;MKYTESSQKNIIAQDKFFIVLSLVSILGFIGIVSETIFNYRLTPYIESIWLLIIGIGLIYETKFSALISLKNGLNQENFPIVVTEVIGVIAVLSGAFSFPPIKIDTPGFFAIKGIVSIIAIVIIFIQTWIAKE
;
A
#
# COMPACT_ATOMS: atom_id res chain seq x y z
N MET A 1 34.52 6.41 -14.23
CA MET A 1 33.36 7.30 -13.95
C MET A 1 32.06 6.49 -13.84
N LYS A 2 31.97 5.54 -12.90
CA LYS A 2 30.77 4.69 -12.69
C LYS A 2 30.25 4.74 -11.24
N TYR A 3 30.94 5.49 -10.37
CA TYR A 3 30.65 5.59 -8.93
C TYR A 3 29.72 6.76 -8.57
N THR A 4 29.50 7.72 -9.47
CA THR A 4 28.66 8.90 -9.23
C THR A 4 27.17 8.64 -9.49
N GLU A 5 26.82 7.75 -10.43
CA GLU A 5 25.41 7.48 -10.78
C GLU A 5 24.65 6.66 -9.71
N SER A 6 25.32 5.75 -9.01
CA SER A 6 24.68 4.94 -7.95
C SER A 6 24.38 5.75 -6.69
N SER A 7 25.17 6.79 -6.41
CA SER A 7 24.97 7.69 -5.27
C SER A 7 23.78 8.63 -5.52
N GLN A 8 23.68 9.24 -6.72
CA GLN A 8 22.54 10.09 -7.07
C GLN A 8 21.19 9.36 -7.07
N LYS A 9 21.14 8.12 -7.56
CA LYS A 9 19.89 7.33 -7.59
C LYS A 9 19.35 7.02 -6.18
N ASN A 10 20.24 6.79 -5.22
CA ASN A 10 19.87 6.56 -3.82
C ASN A 10 19.33 7.83 -3.14
N ILE A 11 19.91 9.00 -3.41
CA ILE A 11 19.44 10.28 -2.87
C ILE A 11 18.00 10.57 -3.35
N ILE A 12 17.73 10.38 -4.65
CA ILE A 12 16.39 10.61 -5.22
C ILE A 12 15.34 9.64 -4.63
N ALA A 13 15.70 8.38 -4.37
CA ALA A 13 14.79 7.42 -3.74
C ALA A 13 14.49 7.78 -2.27
N GLN A 14 15.52 8.23 -1.54
CA GLN A 14 15.40 8.69 -0.16
C GLN A 14 14.52 9.95 -0.05
N ASP A 15 14.69 10.93 -0.95
CA ASP A 15 13.86 12.14 -1.00
C ASP A 15 12.37 11.80 -1.24
N LYS A 16 12.09 10.88 -2.17
CA LYS A 16 10.72 10.42 -2.44
C LYS A 16 10.10 9.74 -1.21
N PHE A 17 10.87 8.92 -0.51
CA PHE A 17 10.41 8.30 0.72
C PHE A 17 10.06 9.33 1.80
N PHE A 18 10.91 10.34 2.00
CA PHE A 18 10.64 11.42 2.95
C PHE A 18 9.42 12.25 2.58
N ILE A 19 9.19 12.52 1.29
CA ILE A 19 7.99 13.22 0.82
C ILE A 19 6.73 12.42 1.16
N VAL A 20 6.72 11.11 0.84
CA VAL A 20 5.57 10.24 1.14
C VAL A 20 5.33 10.18 2.66
N LEU A 21 6.38 10.01 3.45
CA LEU A 21 6.27 9.96 4.91
C LEU A 21 5.72 11.27 5.49
N SER A 22 6.18 12.41 4.96
CA SER A 22 5.70 13.74 5.38
C SER A 22 4.21 13.92 5.04
N LEU A 23 3.77 13.48 3.86
CA LEU A 23 2.35 13.52 3.48
C LEU A 23 1.49 12.67 4.41
N VAL A 24 1.92 11.43 4.70
CA VAL A 24 1.20 10.54 5.65
C VAL A 24 1.09 11.19 7.03
N SER A 25 2.18 11.80 7.51
CA SER A 25 2.21 12.47 8.81
C SER A 25 1.26 13.68 8.86
N ILE A 26 1.28 14.54 7.84
CA ILE A 26 0.39 15.72 7.75
C ILE A 26 -1.07 15.28 7.71
N LEU A 27 -1.42 14.29 6.90
CA LEU A 27 -2.79 13.78 6.80
C LEU A 27 -3.28 13.16 8.11
N GLY A 28 -2.42 12.40 8.79
CA GLY A 28 -2.71 11.85 10.12
C GLY A 28 -2.97 12.95 11.15
N PHE A 29 -2.13 14.00 11.13
CA PHE A 29 -2.30 15.16 12.00
C PHE A 29 -3.61 15.91 11.74
N ILE A 30 -3.96 16.15 10.46
CA ILE A 30 -5.24 16.78 10.08
C ILE A 30 -6.43 15.95 10.58
N GLY A 31 -6.35 14.61 10.49
CA GLY A 31 -7.38 13.73 11.04
C GLY A 31 -7.60 13.94 12.54
N ILE A 32 -6.53 13.98 13.32
CA ILE A 32 -6.57 14.20 14.78
C ILE A 32 -7.11 15.59 15.11
N VAL A 33 -6.63 16.64 14.44
CA VAL A 33 -7.07 18.03 14.66
C VAL A 33 -8.56 18.18 14.32
N SER A 34 -9.02 17.56 13.23
CA SER A 34 -10.42 17.58 12.82
C SER A 34 -11.34 16.95 13.85
N GLU A 35 -10.97 15.78 14.39
CA GLU A 35 -11.78 15.12 15.41
C GLU A 35 -11.77 15.89 16.73
N THR A 36 -10.62 16.47 17.10
CA THR A 36 -10.46 17.16 18.39
C THR A 36 -11.12 18.55 18.41
N ILE A 37 -10.96 19.35 17.36
CA ILE A 37 -11.40 20.76 17.33
C ILE A 37 -12.80 20.89 16.72
N PHE A 38 -13.08 20.13 15.65
CA PHE A 38 -14.30 20.29 14.86
C PHE A 38 -15.33 19.18 15.14
N ASN A 39 -15.00 18.21 16.00
CA ASN A 39 -15.79 17.00 16.24
C ASN A 39 -16.22 16.30 14.94
N TYR A 40 -15.38 16.43 13.90
CA TYR A 40 -15.65 15.92 12.56
C TYR A 40 -14.64 14.82 12.23
N ARG A 41 -15.16 13.63 11.95
CA ARG A 41 -14.34 12.43 11.73
C ARG A 41 -13.87 12.35 10.28
N LEU A 42 -12.77 13.04 9.98
CA LEU A 42 -12.07 12.95 8.68
C LEU A 42 -11.27 11.65 8.51
N THR A 43 -10.83 11.04 9.62
CA THR A 43 -9.96 9.85 9.61
C THR A 43 -10.46 8.73 8.68
N PRO A 44 -11.75 8.35 8.68
CA PRO A 44 -12.24 7.29 7.79
C PRO A 44 -12.19 7.66 6.30
N TYR A 45 -12.42 8.94 5.96
CA TYR A 45 -12.32 9.42 4.57
C TYR A 45 -10.87 9.38 4.09
N ILE A 46 -9.94 9.87 4.93
CA ILE A 46 -8.51 9.87 4.64
C ILE A 46 -8.00 8.44 4.48
N GLU A 47 -8.35 7.53 5.40
CA GLU A 47 -7.98 6.10 5.35
C GLU A 47 -8.45 5.46 4.04
N SER A 48 -9.71 5.69 3.66
CA SER A 48 -10.30 5.13 2.44
C SER A 48 -9.59 5.60 1.17
N ILE A 49 -9.34 6.91 1.07
CA ILE A 49 -8.63 7.51 -0.07
C ILE A 49 -7.21 6.98 -0.14
N TRP A 50 -6.54 6.84 1.00
CA TRP A 50 -5.16 6.37 1.05
C TRP A 50 -5.02 4.91 0.62
N LEU A 51 -5.91 4.04 1.11
CA LEU A 51 -5.98 2.64 0.71
C LEU A 51 -6.26 2.50 -0.80
N LEU A 52 -7.12 3.35 -1.36
CA LEU A 52 -7.36 3.39 -2.80
C LEU A 52 -6.11 3.82 -3.58
N ILE A 53 -5.44 4.91 -3.17
CA ILE A 53 -4.23 5.39 -3.85
C ILE A 53 -3.13 4.34 -3.80
N ILE A 54 -2.88 3.74 -2.64
CA ILE A 54 -1.87 2.69 -2.47
C ILE A 54 -2.25 1.47 -3.31
N GLY A 55 -3.50 1.00 -3.21
CA GLY A 55 -3.95 -0.18 -3.93
C GLY A 55 -3.85 -0.02 -5.45
N ILE A 56 -4.29 1.13 -5.98
CA ILE A 56 -4.15 1.47 -7.40
C ILE A 56 -2.66 1.58 -7.79
N GLY A 57 -1.83 2.19 -6.93
CA GLY A 57 -0.39 2.29 -7.15
C GLY A 57 0.29 0.93 -7.27
N LEU A 58 -0.04 0.00 -6.36
CA LEU A 58 0.48 -1.37 -6.38
C LEU A 58 0.04 -2.11 -7.65
N ILE A 59 -1.24 -2.02 -8.02
CA ILE A 59 -1.78 -2.62 -9.26
C ILE A 59 -1.10 -2.02 -10.52
N TYR A 60 -0.80 -0.73 -10.50
CA TYR A 60 -0.13 -0.06 -11.62
C TYR A 60 1.34 -0.48 -11.75
N GLU A 61 2.00 -0.75 -10.63
CA GLU A 61 3.37 -1.25 -10.58
C GLU A 61 3.49 -2.66 -11.17
N THR A 62 2.50 -3.52 -10.90
CA THR A 62 2.35 -4.85 -11.50
C THR A 62 1.90 -4.74 -12.95
N LYS A 63 2.85 -4.45 -13.84
CA LYS A 63 2.63 -4.40 -15.30
C LYS A 63 1.85 -5.63 -15.77
N PHE A 64 0.72 -5.42 -16.44
CA PHE A 64 -0.14 -6.48 -16.99
C PHE A 64 0.62 -7.52 -17.84
N SER A 65 1.71 -7.11 -18.49
CA SER A 65 2.58 -8.00 -19.26
C SER A 65 3.31 -9.06 -18.42
N ALA A 66 3.57 -8.79 -17.13
CA ALA A 66 4.17 -9.75 -16.20
C ALA A 66 3.14 -10.73 -15.62
N LEU A 67 1.84 -10.44 -15.74
CA LEU A 67 0.78 -11.40 -15.46
C LEU A 67 0.59 -12.38 -16.63
N ILE A 68 0.97 -12.02 -17.85
CA ILE A 68 0.92 -12.92 -19.02
C ILE A 68 1.99 -14.02 -18.95
N SER A 69 3.13 -13.78 -18.29
CA SER A 69 4.17 -14.79 -18.08
C SER A 69 3.76 -15.90 -17.08
N LEU A 70 2.64 -15.73 -16.35
CA LEU A 70 2.03 -16.78 -15.51
C LEU A 70 1.48 -17.95 -16.31
N LYS A 71 1.36 -17.82 -17.63
CA LYS A 71 0.93 -18.93 -18.50
C LYS A 71 1.86 -20.17 -18.37
N ASN A 72 3.10 -19.97 -17.92
CA ASN A 72 4.09 -21.03 -17.67
C ASN A 72 4.13 -21.52 -16.20
N GLY A 73 3.21 -21.08 -15.34
CA GLY A 73 3.15 -21.46 -13.93
C GLY A 73 3.70 -20.40 -12.97
N LEU A 74 3.60 -20.72 -11.67
CA LEU A 74 4.03 -19.85 -10.57
C LEU A 74 5.53 -20.11 -10.27
N ASN A 75 6.41 -19.25 -10.80
CA ASN A 75 7.85 -19.30 -10.53
C ASN A 75 8.25 -18.25 -9.47
N GLN A 76 9.43 -18.43 -8.84
CA GLN A 76 9.94 -17.50 -7.81
C GLN A 76 10.03 -16.04 -8.30
N GLU A 77 10.27 -15.83 -9.60
CA GLU A 77 10.31 -14.49 -10.20
C GLU A 77 8.92 -13.83 -10.35
N ASN A 78 7.88 -14.63 -10.62
CA ASN A 78 6.52 -14.14 -10.82
C ASN A 78 5.73 -14.07 -9.50
N PHE A 79 6.15 -14.80 -8.46
CA PHE A 79 5.46 -14.85 -7.17
C PHE A 79 5.33 -13.47 -6.51
N PRO A 80 6.39 -12.64 -6.38
CA PRO A 80 6.26 -11.30 -5.83
C PRO A 80 5.24 -10.44 -6.61
N ILE A 81 5.24 -10.54 -7.93
CA ILE A 81 4.35 -9.77 -8.81
C ILE A 81 2.89 -10.14 -8.55
N VAL A 82 2.56 -11.43 -8.52
CA VAL A 82 1.19 -11.88 -8.21
C VAL A 82 0.76 -11.42 -6.83
N VAL A 83 1.64 -11.52 -5.85
CA VAL A 83 1.26 -11.17 -4.49
C VAL A 83 1.08 -9.66 -4.32
N THR A 84 1.92 -8.85 -4.95
CA THR A 84 1.76 -7.38 -4.97
C THR A 84 0.43 -6.98 -5.62
N GLU A 85 0.03 -7.65 -6.70
CA GLU A 85 -1.28 -7.46 -7.33
C GLU A 85 -2.42 -7.82 -6.37
N VAL A 86 -2.34 -8.99 -5.71
CA VAL A 86 -3.35 -9.43 -4.74
C VAL A 86 -3.48 -8.44 -3.58
N ILE A 87 -2.36 -7.98 -3.02
CA ILE A 87 -2.35 -6.94 -1.97
C ILE A 87 -2.96 -5.65 -2.51
N GLY A 88 -2.63 -5.24 -3.73
CA GLY A 88 -3.19 -4.07 -4.38
C GLY A 88 -4.71 -4.14 -4.51
N VAL A 89 -5.24 -5.27 -5.01
CA VAL A 89 -6.69 -5.52 -5.12
C VAL A 89 -7.36 -5.49 -3.74
N ILE A 90 -6.78 -6.15 -2.75
CA ILE A 90 -7.33 -6.15 -1.38
C ILE A 90 -7.31 -4.74 -0.78
N ALA A 91 -6.27 -3.94 -1.04
CA ALA A 91 -6.19 -2.55 -0.60
C ALA A 91 -7.26 -1.68 -1.26
N VAL A 92 -7.50 -1.85 -2.58
CA VAL A 92 -8.59 -1.14 -3.28
C VAL A 92 -9.95 -1.50 -2.69
N LEU A 93 -10.23 -2.79 -2.51
CA LEU A 93 -11.49 -3.25 -1.91
C LEU A 93 -11.64 -2.72 -0.48
N SER A 94 -10.58 -2.80 0.33
CA SER A 94 -10.58 -2.28 1.69
C SER A 94 -10.83 -0.78 1.71
N GLY A 95 -10.22 -0.01 0.80
CA GLY A 95 -10.46 1.43 0.66
C GLY A 95 -11.91 1.74 0.25
N ALA A 96 -12.44 1.02 -0.73
CA ALA A 96 -13.83 1.18 -1.19
C ALA A 96 -14.85 0.88 -0.07
N PHE A 97 -14.67 -0.21 0.68
CA PHE A 97 -15.56 -0.58 1.78
C PHE A 97 -15.36 0.24 3.07
N SER A 98 -14.24 0.97 3.18
CA SER A 98 -14.02 1.92 4.27
C SER A 98 -14.70 3.26 4.05
N PHE A 99 -15.18 3.51 2.82
CA PHE A 99 -15.74 4.80 2.45
C PHE A 99 -17.01 5.07 3.30
N PRO A 100 -17.08 6.20 4.03
CA PRO A 100 -18.11 6.46 5.04
C PRO A 100 -19.58 6.25 4.62
N PRO A 101 -20.01 6.53 3.38
CA PRO A 101 -21.37 6.26 2.92
C PRO A 101 -21.73 4.78 2.83
N ILE A 102 -20.74 3.89 2.70
CA ILE A 102 -20.90 2.45 2.46
C ILE A 102 -20.29 1.62 3.61
N LYS A 103 -19.89 2.29 4.69
CA LYS A 103 -19.03 1.75 5.72
C LYS A 103 -19.71 0.62 6.50
N ILE A 104 -19.09 -0.55 6.47
CA ILE A 104 -19.52 -1.72 7.25
C ILE A 104 -18.77 -1.72 8.58
N ASP A 105 -19.31 -1.00 9.58
CA ASP A 105 -18.73 -0.94 10.93
C ASP A 105 -19.15 -2.16 11.78
N THR A 106 -18.75 -3.35 11.34
CA THR A 106 -18.92 -4.59 12.13
C THR A 106 -17.59 -5.02 12.74
N PRO A 107 -17.58 -5.54 13.98
CA PRO A 107 -16.37 -6.09 14.60
C PRO A 107 -15.68 -7.14 13.73
N GLY A 108 -16.45 -7.93 12.98
CA GLY A 108 -15.94 -8.89 12.01
C GLY A 108 -15.16 -8.26 10.86
N PHE A 109 -15.63 -7.12 10.33
CA PHE A 109 -14.92 -6.40 9.28
C PHE A 109 -13.57 -5.84 9.75
N PHE A 110 -13.50 -5.31 10.98
CA PHE A 110 -12.24 -4.88 11.59
C PHE A 110 -11.26 -6.05 11.78
N ALA A 111 -11.76 -7.22 12.21
CA ALA A 111 -10.93 -8.42 12.34
C ALA A 111 -10.36 -8.88 10.99
N ILE A 112 -11.16 -8.87 9.93
CA ILE A 112 -10.72 -9.22 8.56
C ILE A 112 -9.65 -8.23 8.08
N LYS A 113 -9.86 -6.92 8.23
CA LYS A 113 -8.85 -5.89 7.91
C LYS A 113 -7.54 -6.13 8.66
N GLY A 114 -7.60 -6.48 9.93
CA GLY A 114 -6.43 -6.78 10.76
C GLY A 114 -5.66 -8.01 10.26
N ILE A 115 -6.35 -9.11 10.00
CA ILE A 115 -5.73 -10.36 9.49
C ILE A 115 -5.07 -10.10 8.12
N VAL A 116 -5.78 -9.42 7.22
CA VAL A 116 -5.25 -9.03 5.91
C VAL A 116 -3.96 -8.21 6.04
N SER A 117 -3.94 -7.25 6.98
CA SER A 117 -2.77 -6.41 7.22
C SER A 117 -1.57 -7.22 7.71
N ILE A 118 -1.78 -8.20 8.60
CA ILE A 118 -0.72 -9.11 9.07
C ILE A 118 -0.17 -9.93 7.90
N ILE A 119 -1.06 -10.54 7.10
CA ILE A 119 -0.67 -11.32 5.93
C ILE A 119 0.15 -10.47 4.95
N ALA A 120 -0.28 -9.24 4.68
CA ALA A 120 0.44 -8.31 3.82
C ALA A 120 1.84 -7.97 4.38
N ILE A 121 1.99 -7.73 5.68
CA ILE A 121 3.29 -7.48 6.31
C ILE A 121 4.22 -8.69 6.16
N VAL A 122 3.74 -9.90 6.43
CA VAL A 122 4.53 -11.13 6.28
C VAL A 122 5.00 -11.30 4.84
N ILE A 123 4.11 -11.07 3.88
CA ILE A 123 4.44 -11.11 2.47
C ILE A 123 5.50 -10.08 2.11
N ILE A 124 5.34 -8.82 2.51
CA ILE A 124 6.29 -7.75 2.20
C ILE A 124 7.67 -8.11 2.75
N PHE A 125 7.71 -8.70 3.95
CA PHE A 125 8.96 -9.17 4.54
C PHE A 125 9.62 -10.28 3.70
N ILE A 126 8.84 -11.27 3.27
CA ILE A 126 9.32 -12.35 2.38
C ILE A 126 9.82 -11.78 1.05
N GLN A 127 9.06 -10.88 0.42
CA GLN A 127 9.47 -10.22 -0.84
C GLN A 127 10.77 -9.44 -0.67
N THR A 128 10.90 -8.67 0.42
CA THR A 128 12.08 -7.86 0.70
C THR A 128 13.32 -8.73 0.97
N TRP A 129 13.15 -9.90 1.59
CA TRP A 129 14.23 -10.84 1.81
C TRP A 129 14.67 -11.51 0.50
N ILE A 130 13.73 -12.04 -0.27
CA ILE A 130 14.00 -12.74 -1.54
C ILE A 130 14.63 -11.80 -2.57
N ALA A 131 14.19 -10.53 -2.66
CA ALA A 131 14.75 -9.58 -3.61
C ALA A 131 16.20 -9.15 -3.30
N LYS A 132 16.76 -9.54 -2.15
CA LYS A 132 18.12 -9.22 -1.72
C LYS A 132 19.15 -10.29 -2.11
N GLU A 133 18.69 -11.47 -2.51
CA GLU A 133 19.48 -12.57 -3.07
C GLU A 133 19.51 -12.51 -4.59
#